data_AF-A0A7S3HEE2-F1
#
_entry.id   AF-A0A7S3HEE2-F1
#
_cell.length_a   1.000
_cell.length_b   1.000
_cell.length_c   1.000
_cell.angle_alpha   90.00
_cell.angle_beta   90.00
_cell.angle_gamma   90.00
#
_symmetry.space_group_name_H-M   'P 1'
#
loop_
_entity.id
_entity.type
_entity.pdbx_description
1 polymer ?
#
loop_
_entity_poly.entity_id
_entity_poly.type
_entity_poly.pdbx_seq_one_letter_code
_entity_poly.pdbx_strand_id
1 'polypeptide(L)'
;MAQITDQTLADAIEIIKDKLYMTFHPEDSAARSSPNYVLFTNDKSLVFTSFFADFGPLDLGHTVKFCNQLQDTLARAHTSGKPVVYSCSDHPHARSNGAVMICAYMIFVHNCTTERAYGPFMGINPPFITFRDAGFCINTFPVTVLDCARSMRRACNLGHFNYKTFNVNGFHALAKLQNGDFSWIVPGKFLAFSGPLTKRRQLSPGVFSLTPEGYVPVMKRLD
;
A
#
# COMPACT_ATOMS: atom_id res chain seq x y z
N MET A 1 -19.55 -17.55 16.00
CA MET A 1 -19.47 -16.06 16.04
C MET A 1 -18.44 -15.68 17.10
N ALA A 2 -17.19 -15.45 16.71
CA ALA A 2 -16.17 -14.97 17.66
C ALA A 2 -16.36 -13.46 17.88
N GLN A 3 -16.52 -13.04 19.13
CA GLN A 3 -16.57 -11.64 19.51
C GLN A 3 -15.13 -11.11 19.60
N ILE A 4 -14.85 -9.98 18.95
CA ILE A 4 -13.61 -9.22 19.15
C ILE A 4 -13.73 -8.54 20.53
N THR A 5 -13.18 -9.15 21.58
CA THR A 5 -13.18 -8.67 22.98
C THR A 5 -11.91 -7.87 23.28
N ASP A 6 -11.76 -7.34 24.50
CA ASP A 6 -10.53 -6.68 25.01
C ASP A 6 -9.24 -7.50 24.82
N GLN A 7 -9.38 -8.81 24.61
CA GLN A 7 -8.33 -9.73 24.17
C GLN A 7 -7.63 -9.27 22.87
N THR A 8 -8.34 -8.54 22.01
CA THR A 8 -7.81 -8.07 20.72
C THR A 8 -6.59 -7.17 20.88
N LEU A 9 -6.57 -6.31 21.89
CA LEU A 9 -5.43 -5.44 22.14
C LEU A 9 -4.27 -6.24 22.77
N ALA A 10 -4.58 -7.23 23.60
CA ALA A 10 -3.59 -8.09 24.23
C ALA A 10 -2.86 -9.00 23.21
N ASP A 11 -3.57 -9.47 22.18
CA ASP A 11 -3.04 -10.35 21.14
C ASP A 11 -2.54 -9.56 19.91
N ALA A 12 -2.72 -8.24 19.87
CA ALA A 12 -2.29 -7.40 18.76
C ALA A 12 -0.79 -7.12 18.78
N ILE A 13 -0.22 -6.96 17.59
CA ILE A 13 1.18 -6.59 17.39
C ILE A 13 1.34 -5.11 17.70
N GLU A 14 2.13 -4.77 18.71
CA GLU A 14 2.44 -3.38 19.05
C GLU A 14 3.40 -2.77 18.03
N ILE A 15 2.93 -1.75 17.30
CA ILE A 15 3.72 -1.05 16.26
C ILE A 15 4.32 0.23 16.82
N ILE A 16 3.50 1.03 17.50
CA ILE A 16 3.93 2.22 18.25
C ILE A 16 3.36 2.08 19.65
N LYS A 17 4.27 2.03 20.63
CA LYS A 17 3.94 1.85 22.04
C LYS A 17 2.77 2.73 22.47
N ASP A 18 1.76 2.10 23.07
CA ASP A 18 0.54 2.70 23.61
C ASP A 18 -0.30 3.51 22.61
N LYS A 19 -0.03 3.42 21.30
CA LYS A 19 -0.63 4.29 20.28
C LYS A 19 -1.17 3.56 19.06
N LEU A 20 -0.40 2.63 18.51
CA LEU A 20 -0.75 1.93 17.28
C LEU A 20 -0.43 0.45 17.41
N TYR A 21 -1.47 -0.36 17.17
CA TYR A 21 -1.40 -1.81 17.16
C TYR A 21 -1.90 -2.34 15.83
N MET A 22 -1.49 -3.55 15.47
CA MET A 22 -1.97 -4.26 14.29
C MET A 22 -2.55 -5.61 14.68
N THR A 23 -3.70 -5.97 14.12
CA THR A 23 -4.33 -7.28 14.34
C THR A 23 -4.89 -7.84 13.02
N PHE A 24 -5.14 -9.14 13.00
CA PHE A 24 -5.74 -9.84 11.87
C PHE A 24 -7.09 -10.38 12.29
N HIS A 25 -8.11 -10.22 11.44
CA HIS A 25 -9.45 -10.71 11.73
C HIS A 25 -9.91 -11.76 10.71
N PRO A 26 -10.66 -12.80 11.12
CA PRO A 26 -11.28 -13.73 10.18
C PRO A 26 -12.25 -12.98 9.26
N GLU A 27 -12.35 -13.42 8.00
CA GLU A 27 -13.36 -12.91 7.06
C GLU A 27 -14.76 -12.97 7.72
N ASP A 28 -15.59 -11.94 7.47
CA ASP A 28 -16.91 -11.68 8.08
C ASP A 28 -16.94 -11.19 9.53
N SER A 29 -15.79 -10.98 10.18
CA SER A 29 -15.74 -10.31 11.48
C SER A 29 -15.88 -8.80 11.31
N ALA A 30 -17.12 -8.31 11.23
CA ALA A 30 -17.38 -6.87 11.09
C ALA A 30 -16.67 -6.06 12.20
N ALA A 31 -16.05 -4.95 11.80
CA ALA A 31 -15.51 -3.93 12.70
C ALA A 31 -16.57 -3.51 13.73
N ARG A 32 -16.40 -3.89 15.00
CA ARG A 32 -17.26 -3.46 16.10
C ARG A 32 -16.62 -2.29 16.82
N SER A 33 -17.44 -1.36 17.30
CA SER A 33 -16.95 -0.28 18.14
C SER A 33 -16.45 -0.86 19.47
N SER A 34 -15.33 -0.33 19.95
CA SER A 34 -14.76 -0.67 21.25
C SER A 34 -14.70 0.57 22.13
N PRO A 35 -15.00 0.47 23.43
CA PRO A 35 -14.75 1.56 24.35
C PRO A 35 -13.24 1.83 24.54
N ASN A 36 -12.39 0.83 24.31
CA ASN A 36 -10.98 0.86 24.71
C ASN A 36 -10.00 1.22 23.59
N TYR A 37 -10.42 1.16 22.32
CA TYR A 37 -9.58 1.52 21.18
C TYR A 37 -10.40 2.04 20.00
N VAL A 38 -9.74 2.73 19.07
CA VAL A 38 -10.32 3.12 17.77
C VAL A 38 -9.86 2.12 16.72
N LEU A 39 -10.82 1.48 16.05
CA LEU A 39 -10.53 0.52 14.98
C LEU A 39 -10.36 1.24 13.63
N PHE A 40 -9.33 0.87 12.89
CA PHE A 40 -9.06 1.34 11.53
C PHE A 40 -8.89 0.14 10.59
N THR A 41 -9.52 0.18 9.42
CA THR A 41 -9.38 -0.86 8.39
C THR A 41 -9.48 -0.24 7.00
N ASN A 42 -8.81 -0.87 6.03
CA ASN A 42 -8.79 -0.47 4.62
C ASN A 42 -9.15 -1.63 3.67
N ASP A 43 -9.60 -2.78 4.18
CA ASP A 43 -9.81 -4.00 3.40
C ASP A 43 -10.74 -3.80 2.19
N LYS A 44 -11.73 -2.91 2.31
CA LYS A 44 -12.70 -2.61 1.24
C LYS A 44 -12.37 -1.34 0.45
N SER A 45 -11.44 -0.51 0.93
CA SER A 45 -11.17 0.81 0.35
C SER A 45 -9.88 0.87 -0.46
N LEU A 46 -8.89 0.04 -0.12
CA LEU A 46 -7.59 -0.02 -0.79
C LEU A 46 -7.38 -1.45 -1.29
N VAL A 47 -7.86 -1.73 -2.49
CA VAL A 47 -7.88 -3.07 -3.09
C VAL A 47 -6.86 -3.11 -4.24
N PHE A 48 -5.95 -4.08 -4.18
CA PHE A 48 -5.01 -4.33 -5.25
C PHE A 48 -5.74 -4.86 -6.50
N THR A 49 -5.36 -4.38 -7.68
CA THR A 49 -5.89 -4.87 -8.95
C THR A 49 -4.87 -5.80 -9.60
N SER A 50 -5.12 -7.11 -9.53
CA SER A 50 -4.24 -8.13 -10.08
C SER A 50 -4.26 -8.17 -11.60
N PHE A 51 -3.09 -8.42 -12.20
CA PHE A 51 -3.00 -8.80 -13.61
C PHE A 51 -3.25 -10.29 -13.82
N PHE A 52 -2.70 -11.12 -12.94
CA PHE A 52 -2.90 -12.57 -12.92
C PHE A 52 -2.95 -13.09 -11.48
N ALA A 53 -1.87 -13.70 -10.99
CA ALA A 53 -1.78 -14.27 -9.65
C ALA A 53 -1.03 -13.36 -8.65
N ASP A 54 -0.53 -12.21 -9.11
CA ASP A 54 0.00 -11.14 -8.27
C ASP A 54 -1.10 -10.57 -7.36
N PHE A 55 -0.72 -10.17 -6.15
CA PHE A 55 -1.68 -9.67 -5.14
C PHE A 55 -1.20 -8.41 -4.41
N GLY A 56 -0.02 -7.91 -4.76
CA GLY A 56 0.62 -6.79 -4.10
C GLY A 56 2.13 -6.68 -4.41
N PRO A 57 2.85 -5.79 -3.71
CA PRO A 57 2.30 -4.82 -2.75
C PRO A 57 1.43 -3.75 -3.44
N LEU A 58 0.61 -3.03 -2.67
CA LEU A 58 -0.16 -1.91 -3.22
C LEU A 58 0.76 -0.78 -3.71
N ASP A 59 0.29 -0.02 -4.70
CA ASP A 59 1.04 1.10 -5.28
C ASP A 59 1.23 2.29 -4.31
N LEU A 60 2.02 3.29 -4.75
CA LEU A 60 2.30 4.49 -3.96
C LEU A 60 1.06 5.34 -3.68
N GLY A 61 0.09 5.38 -4.60
CA GLY A 61 -1.15 6.13 -4.42
C GLY A 61 -2.01 5.55 -3.29
N HIS A 62 -2.15 4.22 -3.25
CA HIS A 62 -2.78 3.50 -2.15
C HIS A 62 -1.99 3.65 -0.84
N THR A 63 -0.66 3.52 -0.91
CA THR A 63 0.22 3.63 0.26
C THR A 63 0.10 5.01 0.93
N VAL A 64 0.12 6.09 0.15
CA VAL A 64 -0.02 7.45 0.68
C VAL A 64 -1.42 7.70 1.24
N LYS A 65 -2.48 7.20 0.57
CA LYS A 65 -3.85 7.26 1.10
C LYS A 65 -3.95 6.55 2.45
N PHE A 66 -3.40 5.34 2.57
CA PHE A 66 -3.35 4.60 3.82
C PHE A 66 -2.67 5.42 4.92
N CYS A 67 -1.49 5.97 4.63
CA CYS A 67 -0.72 6.74 5.60
C CYS A 67 -1.49 7.98 6.10
N ASN A 68 -2.15 8.71 5.19
CA ASN A 68 -2.97 9.87 5.54
C ASN A 68 -4.17 9.46 6.42
N GLN A 69 -4.92 8.43 6.01
CA GLN A 69 -6.09 7.95 6.75
C GLN A 69 -5.73 7.44 8.14
N LEU A 70 -4.59 6.74 8.27
CA LEU A 70 -4.09 6.26 9.55
C LEU A 70 -3.65 7.44 10.44
N GLN A 71 -2.94 8.43 9.88
CA GLN A 71 -2.53 9.63 10.60
C GLN A 71 -3.73 10.43 11.13
N ASP A 72 -4.77 10.62 10.31
CA ASP A 72 -6.01 11.30 10.72
C ASP A 72 -6.75 10.51 11.82
N THR A 73 -6.72 9.18 11.73
CA THR A 73 -7.33 8.32 12.75
C THR A 73 -6.58 8.40 14.07
N LEU A 74 -5.25 8.36 14.04
CA LEU A 74 -4.41 8.54 15.23
C LEU A 74 -4.61 9.91 15.88
N ALA A 75 -4.73 10.98 15.09
CA ALA A 75 -5.00 12.32 15.60
C ALA A 75 -6.35 12.39 16.32
N ARG A 76 -7.41 11.81 15.75
CA ARG A 76 -8.75 11.75 16.39
C ARG A 76 -8.76 10.88 17.65
N ALA A 77 -8.09 9.73 17.60
CA ALA A 77 -8.02 8.80 18.73
C ALA A 77 -7.25 9.41 19.91
N HIS A 78 -6.20 10.19 19.63
CA HIS A 78 -5.41 10.89 20.63
C HIS A 78 -6.27 11.86 21.47
N THR A 79 -7.19 12.61 20.86
CA THR A 79 -8.13 13.49 21.58
C THR A 79 -9.01 12.74 22.57
N SER A 80 -9.29 11.46 22.30
CA SER A 80 -10.08 10.59 23.17
C SER A 80 -9.24 9.75 24.14
N GLY A 81 -7.90 9.90 24.12
CA GLY A 81 -6.98 9.11 24.94
C GLY A 81 -6.95 7.61 24.59
N LYS A 82 -7.37 7.23 23.38
CA LYS A 82 -7.47 5.82 22.96
C LYS A 82 -6.35 5.44 21.98
N PRO A 83 -5.80 4.22 22.06
CA PRO A 83 -4.94 3.70 21.01
C PRO A 83 -5.75 3.39 19.74
N VAL A 84 -5.06 3.32 18.61
CA VAL A 84 -5.60 2.85 17.33
C VAL A 84 -5.18 1.40 17.10
N VAL A 85 -6.13 0.57 16.68
CA VAL A 85 -5.88 -0.79 16.20
C VAL A 85 -6.13 -0.79 14.69
N TYR A 86 -5.07 -0.96 13.91
CA TYR A 86 -5.19 -1.29 12.49
C TYR A 86 -5.55 -2.76 12.34
N SER A 87 -6.66 -3.05 11.69
CA SER A 87 -7.15 -4.40 11.46
C SER A 87 -7.33 -4.67 9.98
N CYS A 88 -6.74 -5.77 9.50
CA CYS A 88 -6.93 -6.30 8.16
C CYS A 88 -7.31 -7.79 8.21
N SER A 89 -7.89 -8.29 7.13
CA SER A 89 -8.24 -9.70 7.00
C SER A 89 -7.05 -10.62 7.28
N ASP A 90 -7.32 -11.76 7.92
CA ASP A 90 -6.36 -12.86 8.15
C ASP A 90 -6.06 -13.67 6.87
N HIS A 91 -6.64 -13.29 5.73
CA HIS A 91 -6.26 -13.85 4.44
C HIS A 91 -4.76 -13.59 4.15
N PRO A 92 -3.96 -14.59 3.73
CA PRO A 92 -2.50 -14.45 3.58
C PRO A 92 -2.03 -13.24 2.74
N HIS A 93 -2.80 -12.90 1.69
CA HIS A 93 -2.52 -11.74 0.85
C HIS A 93 -2.70 -10.41 1.61
N ALA A 94 -3.80 -10.29 2.37
CA ALA A 94 -4.12 -9.10 3.14
C ALA A 94 -3.11 -8.91 4.28
N ARG A 95 -2.71 -9.99 4.96
CA ARG A 95 -1.66 -9.96 6.00
C ARG A 95 -0.36 -9.35 5.49
N SER A 96 0.12 -9.83 4.33
CA SER A 96 1.38 -9.39 3.72
C SER A 96 1.29 -7.94 3.24
N ASN A 97 0.17 -7.56 2.61
CA ASN A 97 -0.09 -6.18 2.20
C ASN A 97 -0.20 -5.21 3.38
N GLY A 98 -0.95 -5.58 4.42
CA GLY A 98 -1.13 -4.78 5.64
C GLY A 98 0.20 -4.53 6.36
N ALA A 99 1.08 -5.55 6.41
CA ALA A 99 2.43 -5.39 6.96
C ALA A 99 3.29 -4.41 6.14
N VAL A 100 3.21 -4.45 4.80
CA VAL A 100 3.86 -3.45 3.94
C VAL A 100 3.31 -2.05 4.19
N MET A 101 1.98 -1.90 4.35
CA MET A 101 1.35 -0.60 4.64
C MET A 101 1.82 -0.03 5.99
N ILE A 102 1.93 -0.85 7.04
CA ILE A 102 2.50 -0.44 8.33
C ILE A 102 3.98 -0.06 8.18
N CYS A 103 4.78 -0.89 7.48
CA CYS A 103 6.19 -0.56 7.24
C CYS A 103 6.33 0.77 6.49
N ALA A 104 5.49 1.01 5.49
CA ALA A 104 5.45 2.26 4.74
C ALA A 104 5.11 3.45 5.64
N TYR A 105 4.11 3.32 6.50
CA TYR A 105 3.75 4.37 7.46
C TYR A 105 4.93 4.70 8.40
N MET A 106 5.58 3.68 8.97
CA MET A 106 6.72 3.85 9.86
C MET A 106 7.92 4.51 9.15
N ILE A 107 8.19 4.14 7.89
CA ILE A 107 9.33 4.67 7.13
C ILE A 107 9.04 6.06 6.56
N PHE A 108 7.88 6.27 5.93
CA PHE A 108 7.57 7.50 5.21
C PHE A 108 7.08 8.62 6.12
N VAL A 109 6.28 8.31 7.15
CA VAL A 109 5.68 9.30 8.05
C VAL A 109 6.58 9.55 9.26
N HIS A 110 7.09 8.49 9.88
CA HIS A 110 7.91 8.57 11.09
C HIS A 110 9.43 8.55 10.81
N ASN A 111 9.83 8.47 9.54
CA ASN A 111 11.24 8.39 9.13
C ASN A 111 12.04 7.29 9.85
N CYS A 112 11.40 6.17 10.17
CA CYS A 112 12.07 5.04 10.84
C CYS A 112 13.07 4.34 9.92
N THR A 113 13.98 3.59 10.52
CA THR A 113 14.81 2.60 9.81
C THR A 113 13.97 1.37 9.46
N THR A 114 14.47 0.56 8.53
CA THR A 114 13.82 -0.70 8.15
C THR A 114 13.68 -1.64 9.35
N GLU A 115 14.69 -1.73 10.21
CA GLU A 115 14.71 -2.60 11.38
C GLU A 115 13.63 -2.21 12.37
N ARG A 116 13.42 -0.90 12.60
CA ARG A 116 12.36 -0.42 13.49
C ARG A 116 10.97 -0.62 12.88
N ALA A 117 10.83 -0.46 11.56
CA ALA A 117 9.55 -0.62 10.88
C ALA A 117 9.11 -2.09 10.79
N TYR A 118 10.04 -2.99 10.48
CA TYR A 118 9.77 -4.42 10.31
C TYR A 118 9.92 -5.24 11.61
N GLY A 119 10.67 -4.73 12.59
CA GLY A 119 10.97 -5.39 13.87
C GLY A 119 9.76 -6.02 14.57
N PRO A 120 8.60 -5.34 14.66
CA PRO A 120 7.40 -5.92 15.28
C PRO A 120 6.89 -7.21 14.62
N PHE A 121 7.27 -7.47 13.37
CA PHE A 121 6.86 -8.65 12.61
C PHE A 121 7.88 -9.80 12.64
N MET A 122 9.00 -9.62 13.33
CA MET A 122 10.00 -10.69 13.46
C MET A 122 9.41 -11.88 14.22
N GLY A 123 9.50 -13.08 13.63
CA GLY A 123 8.96 -14.30 14.22
C GLY A 123 7.43 -14.42 14.12
N ILE A 124 6.77 -13.59 13.31
CA ILE A 124 5.32 -13.69 13.11
C ILE A 124 4.90 -15.09 12.63
N ASN A 125 3.84 -15.64 13.22
CA ASN A 125 3.29 -16.94 12.90
C ASN A 125 1.76 -16.83 12.71
N PRO A 126 1.20 -17.27 11.57
CA PRO A 126 1.89 -17.80 10.39
C PRO A 126 2.77 -16.75 9.69
N PRO A 127 3.85 -17.14 8.98
CA PRO A 127 4.69 -16.19 8.26
C PRO A 127 3.91 -15.48 7.15
N PHE A 128 4.34 -14.27 6.79
CA PHE A 128 3.82 -13.58 5.61
C PHE A 128 4.23 -14.32 4.34
N ILE A 129 3.32 -14.41 3.38
CA ILE A 129 3.64 -14.95 2.06
C ILE A 129 4.42 -13.91 1.24
N THR A 130 5.23 -14.37 0.31
CA THR A 130 6.01 -13.49 -0.56
C THR A 130 5.19 -12.99 -1.73
N PHE A 131 5.46 -11.76 -2.17
CA PHE A 131 4.95 -11.23 -3.42
C PHE A 131 5.60 -11.94 -4.61
N ARG A 132 4.87 -11.98 -5.72
CA ARG A 132 5.26 -12.64 -6.97
C ARG A 132 5.08 -11.69 -8.15
N ASP A 133 5.67 -12.04 -9.28
CA ASP A 133 5.48 -11.31 -10.52
C ASP A 133 4.06 -11.52 -11.11
N ALA A 134 3.71 -10.64 -12.05
CA ALA A 134 2.44 -10.62 -12.77
C ALA A 134 2.40 -11.58 -13.98
N GLY A 135 3.45 -12.37 -14.21
CA GLY A 135 3.52 -13.33 -15.31
C GLY A 135 2.69 -14.59 -15.08
N PHE A 136 2.43 -15.30 -16.18
CA PHE A 136 1.62 -16.54 -16.20
C PHE A 136 2.37 -17.80 -15.77
N CYS A 137 3.64 -17.67 -15.37
CA CYS A 137 4.51 -18.79 -15.05
C CYS A 137 4.59 -19.06 -13.54
N ILE A 138 5.41 -20.03 -13.15
CA ILE A 138 5.74 -20.27 -11.75
C ILE A 138 6.54 -19.10 -11.17
N ASN A 139 6.33 -18.77 -9.90
CA ASN A 139 7.11 -17.73 -9.21
C ASN A 139 8.54 -18.23 -8.98
N THR A 140 9.52 -17.60 -9.65
CA THR A 140 10.95 -17.94 -9.54
C THR A 140 11.75 -16.92 -8.75
N PHE A 141 11.16 -15.76 -8.44
CA PHE A 141 11.83 -14.67 -7.74
C PHE A 141 10.88 -14.02 -6.72
N PRO A 142 10.68 -14.64 -5.54
CA PRO A 142 9.79 -14.10 -4.52
C PRO A 142 10.37 -12.85 -3.86
N VAL A 143 9.52 -11.85 -3.61
CA VAL A 143 9.88 -10.62 -2.88
C VAL A 143 9.20 -10.61 -1.52
N THR A 144 9.96 -10.41 -0.44
CA THR A 144 9.43 -10.42 0.93
C THR A 144 8.91 -9.05 1.36
N VAL A 145 8.11 -9.01 2.44
CA VAL A 145 7.72 -7.75 3.12
C VAL A 145 8.96 -6.95 3.56
N LEU A 146 10.01 -7.65 4.01
CA LEU A 146 11.27 -7.02 4.41
C LEU A 146 11.97 -6.36 3.21
N ASP A 147 11.95 -6.98 2.03
CA ASP A 147 12.53 -6.40 0.82
C ASP A 147 11.79 -5.12 0.41
N CYS A 148 10.46 -5.11 0.54
CA CYS A 148 9.66 -3.89 0.37
C CYS A 148 10.04 -2.80 1.39
N ALA A 149 10.22 -3.15 2.66
CA ALA A 149 10.63 -2.19 3.69
C ALA A 149 12.05 -1.62 3.42
N ARG A 150 12.98 -2.45 2.95
CA ARG A 150 14.33 -2.02 2.54
C ARG A 150 14.29 -1.08 1.33
N SER A 151 13.48 -1.42 0.33
CA SER A 151 13.36 -0.61 -0.89
C SER A 151 12.78 0.78 -0.60
N MET A 152 11.74 0.85 0.24
CA MET A 152 11.14 2.12 0.69
C MET A 152 12.17 3.00 1.42
N ARG A 153 12.91 2.44 2.37
CA ARG A 153 13.95 3.17 3.10
C ARG A 153 15.05 3.68 2.17
N ARG A 154 15.48 2.84 1.22
CA ARG A 154 16.48 3.21 0.22
C ARG A 154 15.98 4.32 -0.71
N ALA A 155 14.73 4.25 -1.16
CA ALA A 155 14.12 5.28 -2.00
C ALA A 155 14.09 6.64 -1.30
N CYS A 156 13.75 6.68 0.00
CA CYS A 156 13.83 7.91 0.78
C CYS A 156 15.26 8.42 0.94
N ASN A 157 16.24 7.55 1.19
CA ASN A 157 17.65 7.96 1.35
C ASN A 157 18.23 8.54 0.05
N LEU A 158 17.80 8.04 -1.10
CA LEU A 158 18.20 8.54 -2.41
C LEU A 158 17.37 9.75 -2.88
N GLY A 159 16.36 10.18 -2.10
CA GLY A 159 15.46 11.27 -2.47
C GLY A 159 14.55 10.94 -3.66
N HIS A 160 14.33 9.65 -3.96
CA HIS A 160 13.46 9.22 -5.06
C HIS A 160 11.97 9.31 -4.72
N PHE A 161 11.64 9.43 -3.44
CA PHE A 161 10.27 9.56 -2.96
C PHE A 161 10.18 10.53 -1.78
N ASN A 162 9.19 11.43 -1.83
CA ASN A 162 8.86 12.35 -0.74
C ASN A 162 7.36 12.29 -0.44
N TYR A 163 7.03 11.69 0.70
CA TYR A 163 5.66 11.53 1.17
C TYR A 163 4.90 12.87 1.28
N LYS A 164 5.55 13.92 1.78
CA LYS A 164 4.91 15.22 2.06
C LYS A 164 4.46 15.95 0.79
N THR A 165 5.12 15.70 -0.33
CA THR A 165 4.87 16.38 -1.60
C THR A 165 4.23 15.47 -2.64
N PHE A 166 3.96 14.21 -2.31
CA PHE A 166 3.44 13.25 -3.27
C PHE A 166 1.98 13.55 -3.64
N ASN A 167 1.73 13.83 -4.92
CA ASN A 167 0.40 14.11 -5.43
C ASN A 167 -0.32 12.82 -5.86
N VAL A 168 -1.13 12.26 -4.94
CA VAL A 168 -1.94 11.06 -5.18
C VAL A 168 -2.89 11.20 -6.38
N ASN A 169 -3.51 12.36 -6.56
CA ASN A 169 -4.45 12.58 -7.66
C ASN A 169 -3.71 12.64 -9.00
N GLY A 170 -2.56 13.31 -9.04
CA GLY A 170 -1.68 13.33 -10.21
C GLY A 170 -1.16 11.94 -10.57
N PHE A 171 -0.70 11.17 -9.58
CA PHE A 171 -0.25 9.80 -9.77
C PHE A 171 -1.32 8.90 -10.39
N HIS A 172 -2.53 8.85 -9.80
CA HIS A 172 -3.62 8.04 -10.35
C HIS A 172 -4.13 8.58 -11.69
N ALA A 173 -4.08 9.89 -11.94
CA ALA A 173 -4.44 10.43 -13.23
C ALA A 173 -3.48 9.93 -14.32
N LEU A 174 -2.18 9.98 -14.07
CA LEU A 174 -1.16 9.51 -15.01
C LEU A 174 -1.23 8.00 -15.27
N ALA A 175 -1.57 7.20 -14.26
CA ALA A 175 -1.73 5.74 -14.40
C ALA A 175 -2.93 5.32 -15.27
N LYS A 176 -3.86 6.21 -15.65
CA LYS A 176 -4.96 5.85 -16.54
C LYS A 176 -4.45 5.63 -17.96
N LEU A 177 -4.93 4.57 -18.63
CA LEU A 177 -4.60 4.27 -20.03
C LEU A 177 -4.85 5.46 -20.98
N GLN A 178 -5.97 6.16 -20.81
CA GLN A 178 -6.30 7.35 -21.62
C GLN A 178 -5.31 8.51 -21.44
N ASN A 179 -4.59 8.53 -20.32
CA ASN A 179 -3.55 9.49 -20.00
C ASN A 179 -2.15 8.91 -20.26
N GLY A 180 -2.04 7.69 -20.77
CA GLY A 180 -0.79 7.08 -21.19
C GLY A 180 -0.23 6.02 -20.25
N ASP A 181 -0.93 5.66 -19.18
CA ASP A 181 -0.48 4.58 -18.28
C ASP A 181 0.95 4.84 -17.77
N PHE A 182 1.17 6.06 -17.29
CA PHE A 182 2.46 6.55 -16.86
C PHE A 182 2.68 6.31 -15.37
N SER A 183 3.91 5.96 -15.01
CA SER A 183 4.39 5.94 -13.62
C SER A 183 5.82 6.44 -13.53
N TRP A 184 6.05 7.44 -12.68
CA TRP A 184 7.41 7.88 -12.34
C TRP A 184 8.08 6.82 -11.47
N ILE A 185 9.21 6.30 -11.93
CA ILE A 185 10.08 5.39 -11.17
C ILE A 185 11.11 6.19 -10.37
N VAL A 186 11.70 7.20 -11.02
CA VAL A 186 12.52 8.23 -10.38
C VAL A 186 12.06 9.57 -10.92
N PRO A 187 11.49 10.46 -10.09
CA PRO A 187 10.97 11.76 -10.53
C PRO A 187 12.00 12.55 -11.33
N GLY A 188 11.60 13.03 -12.52
CA GLY A 188 12.46 13.81 -13.42
C GLY A 188 13.58 13.02 -14.10
N LYS A 189 13.64 11.69 -13.95
CA LYS A 189 14.70 10.86 -14.57
C LYS A 189 14.16 9.64 -15.30
N PHE A 190 13.37 8.81 -14.61
CA PHE A 190 12.86 7.55 -15.16
C PHE A 190 11.36 7.50 -15.08
N LEU A 191 10.74 7.40 -16.24
CA LEU A 191 9.30 7.29 -16.45
C LEU A 191 9.02 5.98 -17.17
N ALA A 192 8.14 5.16 -16.61
CA ALA A 192 7.64 3.95 -17.25
C ALA A 192 6.24 4.20 -17.81
N PHE A 193 5.95 3.63 -18.98
CA PHE A 193 4.64 3.72 -19.62
C PHE A 193 4.42 2.62 -20.65
N SER A 194 3.15 2.38 -20.99
CA SER A 194 2.77 1.41 -22.02
C SER A 194 3.28 1.83 -23.41
N GLY A 195 3.84 0.87 -24.16
CA GLY A 195 4.35 1.13 -25.51
C GLY A 195 3.24 1.60 -26.48
N PRO A 196 3.48 2.65 -27.30
CA PRO A 196 2.50 3.14 -28.25
C PRO A 196 2.22 2.13 -29.37
N LEU A 197 0.99 2.14 -29.89
CA LEU A 197 0.61 1.36 -31.07
C LEU A 197 0.48 2.25 -32.31
N THR A 198 0.75 1.72 -33.50
CA THR A 198 0.62 2.47 -34.77
C THR A 198 -0.79 3.00 -35.00
N LYS A 199 -1.81 2.30 -34.50
CA LYS A 199 -3.22 2.69 -34.61
C LYS A 199 -3.89 2.50 -33.27
N ARG A 200 -4.89 3.34 -32.96
CA ARG A 200 -5.73 3.15 -31.79
C ARG A 200 -6.43 1.80 -31.85
N ARG A 201 -6.25 1.01 -30.81
CA ARG A 201 -6.93 -0.27 -30.58
C ARG A 201 -7.73 -0.20 -29.29
N GLN A 202 -8.97 -0.65 -29.34
CA GLN A 202 -9.79 -0.82 -28.16
C GLN A 202 -9.26 -1.97 -27.30
N LEU A 203 -8.98 -1.70 -26.03
CA LEU A 203 -8.47 -2.68 -25.07
C LEU A 203 -9.60 -3.25 -24.22
N SER A 204 -10.60 -2.43 -23.91
CA SER A 204 -11.84 -2.81 -23.22
C SER A 204 -12.97 -1.83 -23.62
N PRO A 205 -14.24 -2.07 -23.23
CA PRO A 205 -15.34 -1.17 -23.55
C PRO A 205 -15.03 0.30 -23.17
N GLY A 206 -14.93 1.18 -24.17
CA GLY A 206 -14.61 2.61 -23.98
C GLY A 206 -13.14 2.95 -23.69
N VAL A 207 -12.24 1.97 -23.59
CA VAL A 207 -10.81 2.20 -23.30
C VAL A 207 -9.97 1.87 -24.52
N PHE A 208 -9.11 2.81 -24.92
CA PHE A 208 -8.29 2.71 -26.12
C PHE A 208 -6.81 2.91 -25.79
N SER A 209 -5.97 2.18 -26.52
CA SER A 209 -4.52 2.42 -26.57
C SER A 209 -4.20 3.76 -27.24
N LEU A 210 -2.99 4.28 -26.95
CA LEU A 210 -2.49 5.51 -27.54
C LEU A 210 -1.52 5.24 -28.70
N THR A 211 -1.55 6.14 -29.69
CA THR A 211 -0.51 6.25 -30.72
C THR A 211 0.62 7.15 -30.22
N PRO A 212 1.80 7.18 -30.88
CA PRO A 212 2.88 8.08 -30.49
C PRO A 212 2.44 9.54 -30.33
N GLU A 213 1.60 10.05 -31.24
CA GLU A 213 1.07 11.41 -31.22
C GLU A 213 0.15 11.65 -30.03
N GLY A 214 -0.55 10.62 -29.55
CA GLY A 214 -1.40 10.69 -28.36
C GLY A 214 -0.61 10.90 -27.06
N TYR A 215 0.64 10.45 -27.01
CA TYR A 215 1.51 10.62 -25.86
C TYR A 215 2.12 12.03 -25.77
N VAL A 216 2.38 12.67 -26.91
CA VAL A 216 3.09 13.97 -26.98
C VAL A 216 2.47 15.05 -26.07
N PRO A 217 1.14 15.30 -26.09
CA PRO A 217 0.55 16.31 -25.22
C PRO A 217 0.65 15.99 -23.73
N VAL A 218 0.65 14.69 -23.38
CA VAL A 218 0.80 14.29 -21.98
C VAL A 218 2.24 14.52 -21.53
N MET A 219 3.21 14.05 -22.31
CA MET A 219 4.64 14.18 -21.98
C MET A 219 5.07 15.64 -21.87
N LYS A 220 4.55 16.53 -22.72
CA LYS A 220 4.81 17.98 -22.62
C LYS A 220 4.29 18.63 -21.32
N ARG A 221 3.41 17.97 -20.56
CA ARG A 221 2.92 18.44 -19.26
C ARG A 221 3.66 17.81 -18.08
N LEU A 222 4.60 16.91 -18.34
CA LEU A 222 5.41 16.25 -17.31
C LEU A 222 6.66 17.05 -16.92
N ASP A 223 6.99 18.09 -17.71
CA ASP A 223 8.04 19.07 -17.44
C ASP A 223 7.62 20.13 -16.42
#